data_AF-A0A7V8WEX7-F1
#
_entry.id   AF-A0A7V8WEX7-F1
#
_cell.length_a   1.000
_cell.length_b   1.000
_cell.length_c   1.000
_cell.angle_alpha   90.00
_cell.angle_beta   90.00
_cell.angle_gamma   90.00
#
_symmetry.space_group_name_H-M   'P 1'
#
loop_
_entity.id
_entity.type
_entity.pdbx_description
1 polymer ?
#
loop_
_entity_poly.entity_id
_entity_poly.type
_entity_poly.pdbx_seq_one_letter_code
_entity_poly.pdbx_strand_id
1 'polypeptide(L)'
;MKRFSVLAALLVMIPALASAHVSVSPREAKPGIQQQYTVRVPTEGQVATTAVYLQVPEGVTVTDVPQPDGATHEVKKDGNRIVAITWTRDIPPKQSAQFLFTANNPAAAGQISWKVQQRFADGTSRDWTPGTKLTETPAAPSVAPVATPAAAPADAQAAGHTAAGHQMLPPSGEAAVIEKWLAEYDAAFNAKDLDKLGTFYHPDVTIYEGGGIDNGWAKYRDGHLGPELKAFENLQFGHSNRQIHVLGDGKTAYAVSTYSLKAKMGERTIDSGGLETLILVKGADGVWKIRHSHTSSRPRRPAQ
;
A
#
# COMPACT_ATOMS: atom_id res chain seq x y z
N MET A 1 6.94 7.80 59.70
CA MET A 1 5.60 7.98 59.09
C MET A 1 5.77 8.56 57.69
N LYS A 2 5.61 7.74 56.64
CA LYS A 2 5.78 8.17 55.24
C LYS A 2 4.42 8.60 54.68
N ARG A 3 4.31 9.84 54.19
CA ARG A 3 3.10 10.41 53.60
C ARG A 3 2.99 9.93 52.15
N PHE A 4 1.86 9.31 51.79
CA PHE A 4 1.52 8.97 50.41
C PHE A 4 0.91 10.19 49.71
N SER A 5 1.49 10.60 48.58
CA SER A 5 0.85 11.51 47.64
C SER A 5 0.14 10.68 46.57
N VAL A 6 -1.18 10.79 46.48
CA VAL A 6 -2.00 10.23 45.40
C VAL A 6 -2.00 11.23 44.26
N LEU A 7 -1.40 10.88 43.12
CA LEU A 7 -1.49 11.64 41.88
C LEU A 7 -2.69 11.11 41.08
N ALA A 8 -3.74 11.91 40.95
CA ALA A 8 -4.89 11.59 40.11
C ALA A 8 -4.49 11.66 38.63
N ALA A 9 -4.50 10.51 37.95
CA ALA A 9 -4.26 10.43 36.50
C ALA A 9 -5.51 10.91 35.75
N LEU A 10 -5.38 12.06 35.08
CA LEU A 10 -6.39 12.59 34.17
C LEU A 10 -6.40 11.76 32.88
N LEU A 11 -7.42 10.91 32.71
CA LEU A 11 -7.61 10.09 31.52
C LEU A 11 -8.13 10.98 30.37
N VAL A 12 -7.24 11.40 29.47
CA VAL A 12 -7.65 12.10 28.24
C VAL A 12 -8.13 11.05 27.23
N MET A 13 -9.44 10.88 27.13
CA MET A 13 -10.08 10.10 26.07
C MET A 13 -9.97 10.87 24.75
N ILE A 14 -9.06 10.44 23.86
CA ILE A 14 -9.03 10.92 22.48
C ILE A 14 -10.12 10.17 21.71
N PRO A 15 -11.13 10.86 21.14
CA PRO A 15 -12.18 10.18 20.39
C PRO A 15 -11.59 9.60 19.10
N ALA A 16 -11.79 8.30 18.88
CA ALA A 16 -11.50 7.67 17.60
C ALA A 16 -12.38 8.32 16.53
N LEU A 17 -11.76 8.95 15.54
CA LEU A 17 -12.46 9.42 14.35
C LEU A 17 -12.97 8.19 13.58
N ALA A 18 -14.19 7.76 13.87
CA ALA A 18 -14.92 6.85 13.02
C ALA A 18 -15.08 7.54 11.65
N SER A 19 -14.25 7.16 10.66
CA SER A 19 -14.45 7.60 9.28
C SER A 19 -15.68 6.88 8.75
N ALA A 20 -16.79 7.58 8.87
CA ALA A 20 -18.14 7.05 8.74
C ALA A 20 -18.72 7.33 7.32
N HIS A 21 -17.99 8.06 6.46
CA HIS A 21 -18.42 8.43 5.11
C HIS A 21 -18.07 7.36 4.06
N VAL A 22 -18.87 7.28 2.99
CA VAL A 22 -18.53 6.50 1.79
C VAL A 22 -17.26 7.04 1.15
N SER A 23 -16.34 6.15 0.79
CA SER A 23 -15.06 6.52 0.18
C SER A 23 -14.75 5.67 -1.04
N VAL A 24 -14.06 6.27 -2.01
CA VAL A 24 -13.49 5.57 -3.18
C VAL A 24 -11.97 5.64 -3.10
N SER A 25 -11.32 4.48 -3.24
CA SER A 25 -9.87 4.33 -3.26
C SER A 25 -9.40 3.80 -4.62
N PRO A 26 -8.23 4.21 -5.12
CA PRO A 26 -7.33 5.18 -4.49
C PRO A 26 -7.87 6.62 -4.58
N ARG A 27 -7.43 7.47 -3.64
CA ARG A 27 -7.78 8.91 -3.61
C ARG A 27 -6.94 9.75 -4.57
N GLU A 28 -5.82 9.20 -5.05
CA GLU A 28 -5.01 9.78 -6.11
C GLU A 28 -4.67 8.70 -7.15
N ALA A 29 -4.70 9.04 -8.43
CA ALA A 29 -4.37 8.12 -9.53
C ALA A 29 -3.75 8.89 -10.71
N LYS A 30 -3.19 8.18 -11.69
CA LYS A 30 -2.67 8.80 -12.92
C LYS A 30 -3.79 9.00 -13.95
N PRO A 31 -3.72 10.04 -14.80
CA PRO A 31 -4.56 10.12 -15.99
C PRO A 31 -4.28 8.99 -16.97
N GLY A 32 -5.28 8.59 -17.74
CA GLY A 32 -5.15 7.70 -18.91
C GLY A 32 -4.81 6.23 -18.61
N ILE A 33 -4.69 5.83 -17.34
CA ILE A 33 -4.42 4.44 -16.96
C ILE A 33 -5.70 3.67 -16.67
N GLN A 34 -5.63 2.35 -16.81
CA GLN A 34 -6.59 1.45 -16.18
C GLN A 34 -6.29 1.37 -14.68
N GLN A 35 -7.32 1.57 -13.87
CA GLN A 35 -7.25 1.63 -12.41
C GLN A 35 -8.36 0.79 -11.81
N GLN A 36 -8.00 -0.06 -10.83
CA GLN A 36 -8.98 -0.71 -9.98
C GLN A 36 -9.37 0.24 -8.83
N TYR A 37 -10.66 0.37 -8.61
CA TYR A 37 -11.28 1.20 -7.59
C TYR A 37 -12.01 0.35 -6.56
N THR A 38 -11.93 0.75 -5.30
CA THR A 38 -12.67 0.16 -4.19
C THR A 38 -13.59 1.20 -3.56
N VAL A 39 -14.89 0.94 -3.59
CA VAL A 39 -15.92 1.71 -2.88
C VAL A 39 -16.11 1.08 -1.50
N ARG A 40 -15.78 1.81 -0.43
CA ARG A 40 -16.06 1.38 0.95
C ARG A 40 -17.32 2.08 1.44
N VAL A 41 -18.28 1.30 1.93
CA VAL A 41 -19.60 1.77 2.37
C VAL A 41 -19.85 1.33 3.81
N PRO A 42 -19.66 2.22 4.79
CA PRO A 42 -20.10 2.00 6.17
C PRO A 42 -21.59 2.29 6.36
N THR A 43 -22.24 1.57 7.27
CA THR A 43 -23.61 1.86 7.74
C THR A 43 -23.52 2.55 9.10
N GLU A 44 -23.46 3.90 9.09
CA GLU A 44 -23.35 4.70 10.33
C GLU A 44 -24.63 4.72 11.16
N GLY A 45 -25.78 4.59 10.50
CA GLY A 45 -27.10 4.71 11.10
C GLY A 45 -27.55 3.44 11.83
N GLN A 46 -28.77 3.49 12.38
CA GLN A 46 -29.42 2.34 13.02
C GLN A 46 -30.15 1.43 12.03
N VAL A 47 -30.18 1.79 10.75
CA VAL A 47 -30.87 1.06 9.68
C VAL A 47 -29.85 0.51 8.71
N ALA A 48 -30.01 -0.74 8.30
CA ALA A 48 -29.11 -1.40 7.37
C ALA A 48 -29.06 -0.67 6.02
N THR A 49 -27.88 -0.63 5.41
CA THR A 49 -27.75 -0.29 3.98
C THR A 49 -28.19 -1.51 3.17
N THR A 50 -28.98 -1.30 2.13
CA THR A 50 -29.50 -2.37 1.26
C THR A 50 -28.98 -2.28 -0.17
N ALA A 51 -28.63 -1.08 -0.63
CA ALA A 51 -28.08 -0.88 -1.97
C ALA A 51 -27.13 0.32 -2.03
N VAL A 52 -26.21 0.26 -3.00
CA VAL A 52 -25.24 1.30 -3.30
C VAL A 52 -25.25 1.55 -4.80
N TYR A 53 -25.63 2.75 -5.21
CA TYR A 53 -25.62 3.19 -6.60
C TYR A 53 -24.43 4.10 -6.83
N LEU A 54 -23.59 3.80 -7.81
CA LEU A 54 -22.49 4.65 -8.26
C LEU A 54 -22.76 5.09 -9.70
N GLN A 55 -22.79 6.40 -9.92
CA GLN A 55 -22.81 6.99 -11.26
C GLN A 55 -21.38 7.12 -11.77
N VAL A 56 -21.12 6.60 -12.97
CA VAL A 56 -19.82 6.71 -13.63
C VAL A 56 -19.70 8.12 -14.25
N PRO A 57 -18.73 8.95 -13.81
CA PRO A 57 -18.55 10.30 -14.35
C PRO A 57 -18.15 10.29 -15.82
N GLU A 58 -18.39 11.39 -16.54
CA GLU A 58 -17.83 11.58 -17.88
C GLU A 58 -16.30 11.46 -17.90
N GLY A 59 -15.75 10.96 -19.01
CA GLY A 59 -14.32 10.69 -19.16
C GLY A 59 -13.81 9.42 -18.48
N VAL A 60 -14.58 8.81 -17.56
CA VAL A 60 -14.28 7.50 -16.98
C VAL A 60 -14.97 6.40 -17.80
N THR A 61 -14.24 5.32 -18.07
CA THR A 61 -14.76 4.12 -18.75
C THR A 61 -14.57 2.90 -17.88
N VAL A 62 -15.65 2.38 -17.29
CA VAL A 62 -15.62 1.12 -16.53
C VAL A 62 -15.43 -0.06 -17.49
N THR A 63 -14.44 -0.90 -17.20
CA THR A 63 -14.06 -2.07 -18.02
C THR A 63 -14.44 -3.39 -17.37
N ASP A 64 -14.48 -3.46 -16.04
CA ASP A 64 -14.81 -4.67 -15.30
C ASP A 64 -15.52 -4.36 -13.98
N VAL A 65 -16.48 -5.21 -13.60
CA VAL A 65 -17.18 -5.17 -12.32
C VAL A 65 -17.26 -6.61 -11.83
N PRO A 66 -16.32 -7.07 -10.98
CA PRO A 66 -16.34 -8.44 -10.49
C PRO A 66 -17.58 -8.70 -9.62
N GLN A 67 -18.05 -9.94 -9.61
CA GLN A 67 -19.13 -10.35 -8.71
C GLN A 67 -18.67 -10.16 -7.24
N PRO A 68 -19.37 -9.34 -6.44
CA PRO A 68 -18.98 -9.09 -5.06
C PRO A 68 -19.37 -10.26 -4.14
N ASP A 69 -18.54 -10.53 -3.13
CA ASP A 69 -18.82 -11.58 -2.13
C ASP A 69 -20.09 -11.27 -1.32
N GLY A 70 -21.04 -12.20 -1.34
CA GLY A 70 -22.28 -12.10 -0.58
C GLY A 70 -23.20 -10.95 -1.02
N ALA A 71 -23.06 -10.50 -2.28
CA ALA A 71 -23.85 -9.42 -2.86
C ALA A 71 -24.11 -9.68 -4.35
N THR A 72 -25.02 -8.91 -4.93
CA THR A 72 -25.22 -8.88 -6.38
C THR A 72 -24.87 -7.52 -6.93
N HIS A 73 -24.65 -7.46 -8.25
CA HIS A 73 -24.46 -6.20 -8.94
C HIS A 73 -25.22 -6.16 -10.26
N GLU A 74 -25.62 -4.95 -10.65
CA GLU A 74 -26.20 -4.65 -11.95
C GLU A 74 -25.49 -3.43 -12.55
N VAL A 75 -25.31 -3.43 -13.86
CA VAL A 75 -24.71 -2.31 -14.59
C VAL A 75 -25.72 -1.70 -15.54
N LYS A 76 -25.88 -0.38 -15.49
CA LYS A 76 -26.64 0.37 -16.50
C LYS A 76 -25.69 0.78 -17.61
N LYS A 77 -26.08 0.50 -18.85
CA LYS A 77 -25.33 0.90 -20.05
C LYS A 77 -26.09 1.96 -20.84
N ASP A 78 -25.33 2.87 -21.45
CA ASP A 78 -25.78 3.76 -22.52
C ASP A 78 -24.93 3.44 -23.76
N GLY A 79 -25.59 2.85 -24.77
CA GLY A 79 -24.89 2.14 -25.84
C GLY A 79 -23.95 1.05 -25.27
N ASN A 80 -22.66 1.17 -25.57
CA ASN A 80 -21.64 0.22 -25.11
C ASN A 80 -20.94 0.64 -23.81
N ARG A 81 -21.26 1.83 -23.27
CA ARG A 81 -20.59 2.41 -22.09
C ARG A 81 -21.40 2.10 -20.83
N ILE A 82 -20.75 1.57 -19.80
CA ILE A 82 -21.33 1.48 -18.46
C ILE A 82 -21.40 2.88 -17.86
N VAL A 83 -22.60 3.34 -17.52
CA VAL A 83 -22.88 4.69 -16.97
C VAL A 83 -23.25 4.66 -15.49
N ALA A 84 -23.63 3.50 -14.96
CA ALA A 84 -23.83 3.31 -13.53
C ALA A 84 -23.64 1.86 -13.10
N ILE A 85 -23.29 1.66 -11.83
CA ILE A 85 -23.19 0.37 -11.16
C ILE A 85 -24.10 0.41 -9.93
N THR A 86 -24.91 -0.62 -9.73
CA THR A 86 -25.70 -0.80 -8.51
C THR A 86 -25.26 -2.09 -7.84
N TRP A 87 -24.83 -2.01 -6.58
CA TRP A 87 -24.58 -3.17 -5.74
C TRP A 87 -25.72 -3.34 -4.73
N THR A 88 -26.19 -4.57 -4.55
CA THR A 88 -27.24 -4.90 -3.59
C THR A 88 -26.67 -5.83 -2.53
N ARG A 89 -26.71 -5.37 -1.27
CA ARG A 89 -26.17 -6.09 -0.12
C ARG A 89 -26.82 -5.56 1.15
N ASP A 90 -27.18 -6.46 2.06
CA ASP A 90 -27.50 -6.07 3.44
C ASP A 90 -26.20 -5.78 4.22
N ILE A 91 -26.06 -4.55 4.70
CA ILE A 91 -24.93 -4.10 5.53
C ILE A 91 -25.51 -3.59 6.86
N PRO A 92 -25.43 -4.39 7.94
CA PRO A 92 -26.00 -4.03 9.22
C PRO A 92 -25.41 -2.74 9.81
N PRO A 93 -26.13 -2.07 10.73
CA PRO A 93 -25.61 -0.97 11.53
C PRO A 93 -24.22 -1.25 12.10
N LYS A 94 -23.33 -0.25 12.05
CA LYS A 94 -21.95 -0.31 12.54
C LYS A 94 -21.04 -1.29 11.78
N GLN A 95 -21.47 -1.81 10.63
CA GLN A 95 -20.63 -2.59 9.72
C GLN A 95 -20.29 -1.81 8.46
N SER A 96 -19.40 -2.37 7.64
CA SER A 96 -19.05 -1.82 6.33
C SER A 96 -18.86 -2.93 5.30
N ALA A 97 -19.20 -2.65 4.06
CA ALA A 97 -18.82 -3.49 2.92
C ALA A 97 -17.87 -2.76 1.96
N GLN A 98 -17.23 -3.53 1.09
CA GLN A 98 -16.40 -3.01 0.01
C GLN A 98 -16.87 -3.59 -1.31
N PHE A 99 -16.87 -2.76 -2.35
CA PHE A 99 -17.24 -3.13 -3.71
C PHE A 99 -16.13 -2.70 -4.65
N LEU A 100 -15.78 -3.54 -5.62
CA LEU A 100 -14.67 -3.28 -6.55
C LEU A 100 -15.20 -3.08 -7.97
N PHE A 101 -14.49 -2.25 -8.73
CA PHE A 101 -14.64 -2.14 -10.18
C PHE A 101 -13.33 -1.66 -10.79
N THR A 102 -13.12 -1.93 -12.07
CA THR A 102 -11.96 -1.47 -12.83
C THR A 102 -12.41 -0.48 -13.88
N ALA A 103 -11.71 0.64 -14.01
CA ALA A 103 -12.02 1.68 -14.98
C ALA A 103 -10.77 2.32 -15.58
N ASN A 104 -10.87 2.79 -16.82
CA ASN A 104 -9.89 3.69 -17.41
C ASN A 104 -10.16 5.12 -16.97
N ASN A 105 -9.12 5.78 -16.48
CA ASN A 105 -9.18 7.17 -16.06
C ASN A 105 -9.20 8.12 -17.27
N PRO A 106 -9.82 9.30 -17.13
CA PRO A 106 -9.65 10.40 -18.08
C PRO A 106 -8.18 10.62 -18.43
N ALA A 107 -7.89 10.90 -19.70
CA ALA A 107 -6.52 11.14 -20.17
C ALA A 107 -5.90 12.42 -19.60
N ALA A 108 -6.72 13.39 -19.20
CA ALA A 108 -6.27 14.64 -18.60
C ALA A 108 -6.16 14.55 -17.07
N ALA A 109 -5.17 15.25 -16.50
CA ALA A 109 -5.15 15.58 -15.08
C ALA A 109 -6.42 16.30 -14.64
N GLY A 110 -6.77 16.19 -13.36
CA GLY A 110 -7.99 16.77 -12.82
C GLY A 110 -8.49 16.04 -11.58
N GLN A 111 -9.81 16.03 -11.40
CA GLN A 111 -10.46 15.40 -10.26
C GLN A 111 -11.63 14.57 -10.76
N ILE A 112 -11.62 13.27 -10.51
CA ILE A 112 -12.81 12.42 -10.66
C ILE A 112 -13.67 12.64 -9.42
N SER A 113 -14.94 12.99 -9.62
CA SER A 113 -15.94 13.11 -8.56
C SER A 113 -16.96 11.98 -8.69
N TRP A 114 -16.90 11.00 -7.79
CA TRP A 114 -17.75 9.83 -7.82
C TRP A 114 -19.08 10.15 -7.14
N LYS A 115 -20.18 10.20 -7.88
CA LYS A 115 -21.51 10.36 -7.27
C LYS A 115 -22.00 8.99 -6.80
N VAL A 116 -22.14 8.84 -5.49
CA VAL A 116 -22.57 7.58 -4.86
C VAL A 116 -23.81 7.84 -4.02
N GLN A 117 -24.87 7.05 -4.24
CA GLN A 117 -26.07 7.05 -3.42
C GLN A 117 -26.14 5.75 -2.61
N GLN A 118 -26.22 5.90 -1.30
CA GLN A 118 -26.41 4.81 -0.35
C GLN A 118 -27.89 4.74 0.03
N ARG A 119 -28.51 3.57 -0.13
CA ARG A 119 -29.93 3.34 0.19
C ARG A 119 -30.07 2.48 1.43
N PHE A 120 -31.03 2.82 2.27
CA PHE A 120 -31.28 2.15 3.55
C PHE A 120 -32.56 1.33 3.53
N ALA A 121 -32.69 0.37 4.45
CA ALA A 121 -33.85 -0.52 4.54
C ALA A 121 -35.17 0.21 4.88
N ASP A 122 -35.11 1.42 5.44
CA ASP A 122 -36.27 2.27 5.73
C ASP A 122 -36.74 3.08 4.50
N GLY A 123 -36.12 2.87 3.34
CA GLY A 123 -36.42 3.56 2.08
C GLY A 123 -35.73 4.92 1.93
N THR A 124 -35.01 5.40 2.94
CA THR A 124 -34.25 6.65 2.84
C THR A 124 -32.95 6.46 2.04
N SER A 125 -32.31 7.57 1.66
CA SER A 125 -31.05 7.55 0.93
C SER A 125 -30.13 8.69 1.36
N ARG A 126 -28.82 8.50 1.19
CA ARG A 126 -27.79 9.52 1.38
C ARG A 126 -26.87 9.57 0.17
N ASP A 127 -26.54 10.77 -0.27
CA ASP A 127 -25.66 11.00 -1.40
C ASP A 127 -24.25 11.40 -0.92
N TRP A 128 -23.25 10.92 -1.64
CA TRP A 128 -21.84 11.11 -1.36
C TRP A 128 -21.09 11.46 -2.65
N THR A 129 -20.07 12.30 -2.52
CA THR A 129 -19.21 12.69 -3.65
C THR A 129 -17.72 12.49 -3.34
N PRO A 130 -17.26 11.26 -3.03
CA PRO A 130 -15.84 10.99 -2.85
C PRO A 130 -15.06 11.30 -4.13
N GLY A 131 -13.84 11.79 -3.96
CA GLY A 131 -12.99 12.22 -5.06
C GLY A 131 -11.75 11.35 -5.24
N THR A 132 -11.35 11.14 -6.50
CA THR A 132 -10.01 10.69 -6.89
C THR A 132 -9.28 11.79 -7.67
N LYS A 133 -8.18 12.30 -7.13
CA LYS A 133 -7.35 13.30 -7.80
C LYS A 133 -6.49 12.63 -8.88
N LEU A 134 -6.56 13.15 -10.10
CA LEU A 134 -5.71 12.73 -11.21
C LEU A 134 -4.53 13.68 -11.34
N THR A 135 -3.35 13.22 -10.97
CA THR A 135 -2.12 14.00 -11.11
C THR A 135 -1.22 13.33 -12.12
N GLU A 136 -0.81 14.10 -13.12
CA GLU A 136 0.41 13.74 -13.84
C GLU A 136 1.55 13.81 -12.84
N THR A 137 2.23 12.69 -12.64
CA THR A 137 3.61 12.77 -12.17
C THR A 137 4.37 13.49 -13.29
N PRO A 138 5.17 14.55 -13.02
CA PRO A 138 5.98 15.16 -14.07
C PRO A 138 6.69 14.03 -14.82
N ALA A 139 6.58 14.03 -16.15
CA ALA A 139 7.40 13.12 -16.94
C ALA A 139 8.84 13.33 -16.47
N ALA A 140 9.48 12.26 -15.98
CA ALA A 140 10.92 12.29 -15.83
C ALA A 140 11.49 12.79 -17.16
N PRO A 141 12.45 13.73 -17.18
CA PRO A 141 12.97 14.26 -18.43
C PRO A 141 13.36 13.09 -19.32
N SER A 142 12.76 13.04 -20.52
CA SER A 142 13.08 12.06 -21.54
C SER A 142 14.57 12.17 -21.82
N VAL A 143 15.36 11.25 -21.27
CA VAL A 143 16.78 11.16 -21.58
C VAL A 143 16.86 10.75 -23.04
N ALA A 144 17.24 11.69 -23.91
CA ALA A 144 17.57 11.36 -25.30
C ALA A 144 18.64 10.24 -25.29
N PRO A 145 18.55 9.25 -26.19
CA PRO A 145 19.58 8.22 -26.27
C PRO A 145 20.92 8.90 -26.59
N VAL A 146 21.87 8.78 -25.67
CA VAL A 146 23.26 9.20 -25.89
C VAL A 146 23.81 8.32 -27.01
N ALA A 147 24.18 8.95 -28.13
CA ALA A 147 24.82 8.27 -29.24
C ALA A 147 26.09 7.55 -28.76
N THR A 148 26.14 6.24 -28.98
CA THR A 148 27.33 5.40 -28.79
C THR A 148 28.34 5.71 -29.89
N PRO A 149 29.65 5.89 -29.61
CA PRO A 149 30.64 5.96 -30.67
C PRO A 149 30.78 4.58 -31.34
N ALA A 150 30.80 4.58 -32.66
CA ALA A 150 30.93 3.40 -33.49
C ALA A 150 32.27 2.68 -33.27
N ALA A 151 32.20 1.36 -33.09
CA ALA A 151 33.30 0.44 -33.37
C ALA A 151 32.89 -0.45 -34.56
N ALA A 152 33.80 -0.55 -35.53
CA ALA A 152 33.64 -1.26 -36.80
C ALA A 152 33.74 -2.80 -36.64
N PRO A 153 33.49 -3.60 -37.70
CA PRO A 153 32.64 -4.79 -37.63
C PRO A 153 33.39 -6.09 -37.34
N ALA A 154 32.64 -7.09 -36.86
CA ALA A 154 33.00 -8.50 -36.99
C ALA A 154 31.74 -9.30 -37.33
N ASP A 155 31.94 -10.30 -38.16
CA ASP A 155 30.96 -10.86 -39.08
C ASP A 155 29.78 -11.62 -38.46
N ALA A 156 28.73 -11.70 -39.26
CA ALA A 156 27.48 -12.38 -38.99
C ALA A 156 27.63 -13.91 -38.88
N GLN A 157 26.86 -14.50 -37.97
CA GLN A 157 26.02 -15.67 -38.30
C GLN A 157 24.88 -15.85 -37.30
N ALA A 158 23.68 -16.01 -37.88
CA ALA A 158 22.42 -16.21 -37.19
C ALA A 158 22.22 -17.67 -36.78
N ALA A 159 21.67 -17.91 -35.60
CA ALA A 159 20.70 -19.00 -35.33
C ALA A 159 20.13 -18.91 -33.90
N GLY A 160 18.81 -19.05 -33.80
CA GLY A 160 18.16 -19.60 -32.60
C GLY A 160 17.52 -18.60 -31.64
N HIS A 161 16.23 -18.33 -31.85
CA HIS A 161 15.37 -17.87 -30.76
C HIS A 161 15.19 -19.00 -29.74
N THR A 162 15.78 -18.85 -28.56
CA THR A 162 15.37 -19.54 -27.34
C THR A 162 15.05 -18.51 -26.27
N ALA A 163 13.90 -18.69 -25.63
CA ALA A 163 13.43 -17.89 -24.52
C ALA A 163 14.41 -18.02 -23.34
N ALA A 164 15.17 -16.97 -23.07
CA ALA A 164 15.98 -16.83 -21.86
C ALA A 164 15.25 -15.89 -20.91
N GLY A 165 15.04 -16.36 -19.67
CA GLY A 165 14.48 -15.57 -18.59
C GLY A 165 15.24 -14.26 -18.41
N HIS A 166 14.52 -13.23 -17.98
CA HIS A 166 15.11 -11.95 -17.61
C HIS A 166 16.07 -12.18 -16.42
N GLN A 167 17.34 -12.43 -16.71
CA GLN A 167 18.40 -12.26 -15.72
C GLN A 167 18.46 -10.77 -15.41
N MET A 168 17.93 -10.42 -14.25
CA MET A 168 18.07 -9.10 -13.68
C MET A 168 19.56 -8.86 -13.45
N LEU A 169 20.15 -7.91 -14.17
CA LEU A 169 21.53 -7.48 -13.96
C LEU A 169 21.70 -7.08 -12.48
N PRO A 170 22.87 -7.34 -11.85
CA PRO A 170 23.10 -6.92 -10.48
C PRO A 170 22.89 -5.39 -10.36
N PRO A 171 22.37 -4.91 -9.22
CA PRO A 171 22.14 -3.48 -9.02
C PRO A 171 23.47 -2.73 -9.13
N SER A 172 23.42 -1.53 -9.74
CA SER A 172 24.56 -0.63 -9.90
C SER A 172 24.22 0.76 -9.35
N GLY A 173 25.24 1.58 -9.05
CA GLY A 173 25.04 2.92 -8.50
C GLY A 173 24.33 2.92 -7.13
N GLU A 174 23.42 3.88 -6.93
CA GLU A 174 22.65 4.02 -5.67
C GLU A 174 21.82 2.78 -5.32
N ALA A 175 21.35 2.02 -6.32
CA ALA A 175 20.61 0.79 -6.05
C ALA A 175 21.48 -0.26 -5.33
N ALA A 176 22.78 -0.35 -5.67
CA ALA A 176 23.71 -1.25 -4.99
C ALA A 176 23.99 -0.80 -3.54
N VAL A 177 24.03 0.52 -3.32
CA VAL A 177 24.19 1.11 -1.97
C VAL A 177 22.97 0.76 -1.11
N ILE A 178 21.76 0.93 -1.66
CA ILE A 178 20.51 0.59 -0.97
C ILE A 178 20.42 -0.92 -0.70
N GLU A 179 20.85 -1.77 -1.64
CA GLU A 179 20.85 -3.23 -1.47
C GLU A 179 21.71 -3.65 -0.27
N LYS A 180 22.94 -3.13 -0.19
CA LYS A 180 23.84 -3.38 0.94
C LYS A 180 23.26 -2.83 2.24
N TRP A 181 22.70 -1.61 2.20
CA TRP A 181 22.08 -0.98 3.36
C TRP A 181 20.89 -1.81 3.88
N LEU A 182 20.01 -2.31 3.01
CA LEU A 182 18.90 -3.20 3.42
C LEU A 182 19.38 -4.58 3.89
N ALA A 183 20.54 -5.07 3.44
CA ALA A 183 21.15 -6.26 4.04
C ALA A 183 21.62 -6.01 5.48
N GLU A 184 22.16 -4.81 5.78
CA GLU A 184 22.46 -4.41 7.16
C GLU A 184 21.19 -4.25 8.01
N TYR A 185 20.09 -3.80 7.42
CA TYR A 185 18.78 -3.76 8.09
C TYR A 185 18.34 -5.14 8.55
N ASP A 186 18.39 -6.14 7.66
CA ASP A 186 18.03 -7.52 7.99
C ASP A 186 18.93 -8.07 9.12
N ALA A 187 20.24 -7.78 9.07
CA ALA A 187 21.17 -8.16 10.13
C ALA A 187 20.83 -7.50 11.48
N ALA A 188 20.54 -6.19 11.49
CA ALA A 188 20.15 -5.45 12.69
C ALA A 188 18.83 -5.96 13.29
N PHE A 189 17.86 -6.31 12.43
CA PHE A 189 16.58 -6.87 12.85
C PHE A 189 16.76 -8.23 13.54
N ASN A 190 17.54 -9.14 12.95
CA ASN A 190 17.84 -10.44 13.54
C ASN A 190 18.65 -10.32 14.85
N ALA A 191 19.54 -9.32 14.93
CA ALA A 191 20.28 -8.99 16.15
C ALA A 191 19.42 -8.29 17.21
N LYS A 192 18.20 -7.85 16.85
CA LYS A 192 17.27 -7.07 17.68
C LYS A 192 17.88 -5.76 18.18
N ASP A 193 18.77 -5.19 17.39
CA ASP A 193 19.49 -3.96 17.72
C ASP A 193 18.60 -2.75 17.39
N LEU A 194 17.80 -2.31 18.38
CA LEU A 194 16.88 -1.19 18.21
C LEU A 194 17.59 0.14 17.93
N ASP A 195 18.81 0.32 18.43
CA ASP A 195 19.58 1.54 18.18
C ASP A 195 20.06 1.58 16.73
N LYS A 196 20.62 0.47 16.23
CA LYS A 196 21.00 0.33 14.83
C LYS A 196 19.78 0.41 13.91
N LEU A 197 18.66 -0.25 14.26
CA LEU A 197 17.39 -0.15 13.52
C LEU A 197 16.90 1.30 13.42
N GLY A 198 17.03 2.09 14.49
CA GLY A 198 16.68 3.52 14.47
C GLY A 198 17.49 4.34 13.46
N THR A 199 18.65 3.85 13.02
CA THR A 199 19.41 4.50 11.94
C THR A 199 18.80 4.28 10.55
N PHE A 200 17.89 3.32 10.38
CA PHE A 200 17.23 3.08 9.10
C PHE A 200 15.95 3.90 8.93
N TYR A 201 15.31 4.29 10.02
CA TYR A 201 14.02 4.97 9.97
C TYR A 201 14.15 6.49 9.94
N HIS A 202 13.36 7.13 9.09
CA HIS A 202 13.13 8.57 9.21
C HIS A 202 12.32 8.85 10.50
N PRO A 203 12.61 9.92 11.26
CA PRO A 203 11.86 10.24 12.49
C PRO A 203 10.34 10.26 12.30
N ASP A 204 9.89 10.76 11.15
CA ASP A 204 8.48 10.87 10.78
C ASP A 204 7.92 9.67 9.98
N VAL A 205 8.60 8.51 9.93
CA VAL A 205 8.17 7.36 9.11
C VAL A 205 6.69 6.98 9.31
N THR A 206 5.98 6.62 8.23
CA THR A 206 4.65 6.01 8.33
C THR A 206 4.71 4.52 8.01
N ILE A 207 4.17 3.67 8.86
CA ILE A 207 4.26 2.21 8.75
C ILE A 207 2.86 1.62 8.72
N TYR A 208 2.56 0.86 7.67
CA TYR A 208 1.31 0.11 7.50
C TYR A 208 1.61 -1.37 7.64
N GLU A 209 0.99 -2.02 8.62
CA GLU A 209 1.21 -3.44 8.91
C GLU A 209 -0.05 -4.06 9.50
N GLY A 210 -0.50 -5.20 8.94
CA GLY A 210 -1.64 -5.94 9.47
C GLY A 210 -2.96 -5.15 9.53
N GLY A 211 -3.07 -4.08 8.74
CA GLY A 211 -4.20 -3.12 8.78
C GLY A 211 -4.05 -1.99 9.83
N GLY A 212 -3.01 -2.02 10.65
CA GLY A 212 -2.63 -0.96 11.58
C GLY A 212 -1.75 0.11 10.95
N ILE A 213 -1.64 1.26 11.63
CA ILE A 213 -0.83 2.40 11.21
C ILE A 213 -0.01 2.93 12.40
N ASP A 214 1.31 3.02 12.20
CA ASP A 214 2.22 3.75 13.07
C ASP A 214 2.82 4.95 12.36
N ASN A 215 2.74 6.11 13.03
CA ASN A 215 3.31 7.36 12.56
C ASN A 215 4.42 7.77 13.52
N GLY A 216 5.63 7.88 12.96
CA GLY A 216 6.87 8.23 13.66
C GLY A 216 7.64 7.02 14.18
N TRP A 217 8.97 7.09 14.06
CA TRP A 217 9.88 6.03 14.52
C TRP A 217 9.74 5.78 16.03
N ALA A 218 9.65 6.84 16.84
CA ALA A 218 9.52 6.67 18.30
C ALA A 218 8.27 5.87 18.68
N LYS A 219 7.13 6.17 18.05
CA LYS A 219 5.87 5.44 18.28
C LYS A 219 6.02 3.97 17.88
N TYR A 220 6.54 3.71 16.68
CA TYR A 220 6.72 2.34 16.19
C TYR A 220 7.70 1.54 17.06
N ARG A 221 8.86 2.13 17.40
CA ARG A 221 9.88 1.51 18.25
C ARG A 221 9.32 1.13 19.62
N ASP A 222 8.68 2.07 20.30
CA ASP A 222 8.31 1.89 21.71
C ASP A 222 7.00 1.13 21.87
N GLY A 223 6.06 1.31 20.94
CA GLY A 223 4.71 0.76 21.02
C GLY A 223 4.51 -0.56 20.26
N HIS A 224 5.35 -0.86 19.27
CA HIS A 224 5.12 -1.98 18.35
C HIS A 224 6.37 -2.86 18.19
N LEU A 225 7.37 -2.41 17.45
CA LEU A 225 8.53 -3.23 17.09
C LEU A 225 9.37 -3.65 18.31
N GLY A 226 9.66 -2.73 19.23
CA GLY A 226 10.52 -3.00 20.39
C GLY A 226 9.98 -4.09 21.30
N PRO A 227 8.70 -4.02 21.75
CA PRO A 227 8.07 -5.09 22.49
C PRO A 227 8.08 -6.44 21.76
N GLU A 228 7.81 -6.46 20.45
CA GLU A 228 7.81 -7.68 19.65
C GLU A 228 9.20 -8.32 19.56
N LEU A 229 10.23 -7.55 19.20
CA LEU A 229 11.61 -8.05 19.13
C LEU A 229 12.08 -8.59 20.47
N LYS A 230 11.70 -7.94 21.58
CA LYS A 230 12.01 -8.43 22.93
C LYS A 230 11.34 -9.78 23.23
N ALA A 231 10.10 -9.96 22.77
CA ALA A 231 9.31 -11.16 23.01
C ALA A 231 9.67 -12.34 22.10
N PHE A 232 10.26 -12.09 20.92
CA PHE A 232 10.64 -13.17 20.01
C PHE A 232 11.77 -14.04 20.56
N GLU A 233 11.68 -15.34 20.38
CA GLU A 233 12.75 -16.31 20.59
C GLU A 233 13.09 -16.95 19.24
N ASN A 234 14.36 -17.28 19.01
CA ASN A 234 14.84 -17.92 17.77
C ASN A 234 14.40 -17.18 16.49
N LEU A 235 14.48 -15.85 16.53
CA LEU A 235 14.11 -14.96 15.43
C LEU A 235 14.93 -15.30 14.18
N GLN A 236 14.23 -15.49 13.06
CA GLN A 236 14.77 -15.55 11.71
C GLN A 236 13.94 -14.64 10.84
N PHE A 237 14.53 -13.54 10.41
CA PHE A 237 13.92 -12.56 9.55
C PHE A 237 14.76 -12.34 8.30
N GLY A 238 14.12 -12.01 7.18
CA GLY A 238 14.86 -11.57 6.00
C GLY A 238 13.99 -11.39 4.77
N HIS A 239 14.59 -10.75 3.78
CA HIS A 239 13.95 -10.46 2.50
C HIS A 239 14.49 -11.30 1.35
N SER A 240 13.65 -11.51 0.35
CA SER A 240 13.97 -12.12 -0.94
C SER A 240 13.23 -11.39 -2.06
N ASN A 241 13.59 -11.68 -3.32
CA ASN A 241 13.00 -11.05 -4.52
C ASN A 241 12.99 -9.52 -4.45
N ARG A 242 14.05 -8.94 -3.87
CA ARG A 242 14.16 -7.51 -3.67
C ARG A 242 14.41 -6.81 -5.01
N GLN A 243 13.61 -5.80 -5.31
CA GLN A 243 13.79 -4.92 -6.45
C GLN A 243 13.88 -3.48 -5.95
N ILE A 244 14.92 -2.77 -6.37
CA ILE A 244 15.20 -1.40 -5.93
C ILE A 244 15.10 -0.48 -7.13
N HIS A 245 14.29 0.57 -6.98
CA HIS A 245 14.02 1.55 -8.02
C HIS A 245 14.41 2.94 -7.50
N VAL A 246 15.59 3.40 -7.91
CA VAL A 246 16.06 4.77 -7.63
C VAL A 246 15.37 5.72 -8.59
N LEU A 247 14.78 6.79 -8.07
CA LEU A 247 14.12 7.80 -8.89
C LEU A 247 15.14 8.77 -9.49
N GLY A 248 14.74 9.51 -10.52
CA GLY A 248 15.65 10.38 -11.28
C GLY A 248 16.28 11.53 -10.49
N ASP A 249 15.80 11.80 -9.27
CA ASP A 249 16.40 12.78 -8.35
C ASP A 249 17.65 12.26 -7.63
N GLY A 250 17.93 10.95 -7.71
CA GLY A 250 19.04 10.27 -7.01
C GLY A 250 18.93 10.30 -5.48
N LYS A 251 17.80 10.77 -4.93
CA LYS A 251 17.57 11.00 -3.50
C LYS A 251 16.29 10.35 -3.00
N THR A 252 15.48 9.81 -3.89
CA THR A 252 14.29 9.04 -3.57
C THR A 252 14.41 7.67 -4.23
N ALA A 253 13.95 6.64 -3.54
CA ALA A 253 13.83 5.31 -4.11
C ALA A 253 12.61 4.60 -3.54
N TYR A 254 12.16 3.54 -4.21
CA TYR A 254 11.32 2.55 -3.57
C TYR A 254 11.92 1.16 -3.73
N ALA A 255 11.72 0.32 -2.73
CA ALA A 255 12.08 -1.09 -2.76
C ALA A 255 10.82 -1.93 -2.61
N VAL A 256 10.67 -2.97 -3.42
CA VAL A 256 9.65 -4.00 -3.25
C VAL A 256 10.33 -5.32 -2.97
N SER A 257 9.79 -6.10 -2.04
CA SER A 257 10.40 -7.35 -1.61
C SER A 257 9.37 -8.34 -1.11
N THR A 258 9.77 -9.61 -0.99
CA THR A 258 9.07 -10.60 -0.17
C THR A 258 9.83 -10.72 1.15
N TYR A 259 9.15 -10.66 2.29
CA TYR A 259 9.76 -10.90 3.59
C TYR A 259 9.33 -12.25 4.17
N SER A 260 10.16 -12.77 5.07
CA SER A 260 9.81 -13.90 5.91
C SER A 260 10.18 -13.64 7.36
N LEU A 261 9.36 -14.18 8.26
CA LEU A 261 9.54 -14.09 9.70
C LEU A 261 9.24 -15.45 10.32
N LYS A 262 10.24 -16.03 11.00
CA LYS A 262 10.06 -17.13 11.93
C LYS A 262 10.50 -16.70 13.30
N ALA A 263 9.69 -17.00 14.30
CA ALA A 263 10.02 -16.75 15.69
C ALA A 263 9.14 -17.61 16.59
N LYS A 264 9.51 -17.72 17.85
CA LYS A 264 8.63 -18.22 18.91
C LYS A 264 8.26 -17.07 19.84
N MET A 265 7.03 -17.07 20.34
CA MET A 265 6.54 -16.07 21.29
C MET A 265 5.69 -16.77 22.34
N GLY A 266 6.29 -17.12 23.48
CA GLY A 266 5.66 -18.04 24.44
C GLY A 266 5.45 -19.41 23.79
N GLU A 267 4.26 -20.00 23.92
CA GLU A 267 3.93 -21.29 23.27
C GLU A 267 3.65 -21.17 21.77
N ARG A 268 3.47 -19.94 21.25
CA ARG A 268 3.11 -19.72 19.84
C ARG A 268 4.35 -19.74 18.96
N THR A 269 4.36 -20.63 17.97
CA THR A 269 5.29 -20.57 16.83
C THR A 269 4.74 -19.66 15.75
N ILE A 270 5.55 -18.71 15.31
CA ILE A 270 5.29 -17.80 14.19
C ILE A 270 6.09 -18.32 13.00
N ASP A 271 5.41 -18.62 11.90
CA ASP A 271 6.01 -18.78 10.58
C ASP A 271 5.14 -18.03 9.57
N SER A 272 5.62 -16.88 9.15
CA SER A 272 4.88 -15.96 8.31
C SER A 272 5.78 -15.34 7.25
N GLY A 273 5.14 -14.71 6.28
CA GLY A 273 5.81 -13.89 5.29
C GLY A 273 4.79 -13.13 4.49
N GLY A 274 5.27 -12.30 3.59
CA GLY A 274 4.40 -11.53 2.72
C GLY A 274 5.16 -10.51 1.90
N LEU A 275 4.44 -9.51 1.40
CA LEU A 275 5.00 -8.50 0.51
C LEU A 275 5.31 -7.24 1.30
N GLU A 276 6.41 -6.60 0.97
CA GLU A 276 6.83 -5.32 1.52
C GLU A 276 7.02 -4.31 0.39
N THR A 277 6.63 -3.06 0.67
CA THR A 277 7.08 -1.88 -0.09
C THR A 277 7.68 -0.87 0.87
N LEU A 278 8.91 -0.45 0.58
CA LEU A 278 9.60 0.64 1.29
C LEU A 278 9.71 1.85 0.36
N ILE A 279 9.37 3.03 0.88
CA ILE A 279 9.74 4.31 0.27
C ILE A 279 10.94 4.86 1.03
N LEU A 280 12.00 5.14 0.30
CA LEU A 280 13.30 5.54 0.82
C LEU A 280 13.62 6.97 0.40
N VAL A 281 14.17 7.75 1.32
CA VAL A 281 14.66 9.10 1.07
C VAL A 281 16.10 9.23 1.55
N LYS A 282 16.93 9.94 0.78
CA LYS A 282 18.31 10.26 1.12
C LYS A 282 18.34 11.63 1.78
N GLY A 283 18.79 11.68 3.02
CA GLY A 283 18.97 12.92 3.76
C GLY A 283 20.04 13.81 3.14
N ALA A 284 20.09 15.07 3.59
CA ALA A 284 21.15 16.01 3.18
C ALA A 284 22.55 15.54 3.61
N ASP A 285 22.62 14.70 4.64
CA ASP A 285 23.81 14.00 5.13
C ASP A 285 24.23 12.82 4.23
N GLY A 286 23.47 12.52 3.17
CA GLY A 286 23.73 11.42 2.25
C GLY A 286 23.27 10.06 2.78
N VAL A 287 22.58 10.00 3.91
CA VAL A 287 22.12 8.75 4.53
C VAL A 287 20.71 8.40 4.06
N TRP A 288 20.52 7.17 3.59
CA TRP A 288 19.21 6.64 3.25
C TRP A 288 18.37 6.38 4.50
N LYS A 289 17.08 6.65 4.43
CA LYS A 289 16.09 6.45 5.48
C LYS A 289 14.78 5.93 4.91
N ILE A 290 14.11 5.03 5.62
CA ILE A 290 12.75 4.58 5.35
C ILE A 290 11.79 5.72 5.73
N ARG A 291 11.10 6.28 4.74
CA ARG A 291 10.06 7.32 4.93
C ARG A 291 8.67 6.71 5.05
N HIS A 292 8.44 5.58 4.38
CA HIS A 292 7.21 4.80 4.48
C HIS A 292 7.54 3.31 4.36
N SER A 293 6.84 2.47 5.14
CA SER A 293 6.84 1.02 4.99
C SER A 293 5.40 0.52 4.90
N HIS A 294 5.14 -0.45 4.02
CA HIS A 294 3.88 -1.14 3.93
C HIS A 294 4.13 -2.63 3.79
N THR A 295 3.65 -3.40 4.77
CA THR A 295 3.70 -4.87 4.76
C THR A 295 2.31 -5.47 4.68
N SER A 296 2.20 -6.53 3.91
CA SER A 296 1.08 -7.47 3.96
C SER A 296 1.58 -8.79 4.52
N SER A 297 0.79 -9.48 5.33
CA SER A 297 1.21 -10.72 5.97
C SER A 297 0.25 -11.87 5.66
N ARG A 298 0.81 -13.08 5.54
CA ARG A 298 0.06 -14.33 5.53
C ARG A 298 0.84 -15.42 6.27
N PRO A 299 0.15 -16.36 6.94
CA PRO A 299 0.81 -17.56 7.46
C PRO A 299 1.50 -18.31 6.33
N ARG A 300 2.74 -18.78 6.55
CA ARG A 300 3.38 -19.70 5.61
C ARG A 300 2.94 -21.12 5.94
N ARG A 301 2.39 -21.81 4.93
CA ARG A 301 2.08 -23.24 5.08
C ARG A 301 3.41 -24.00 5.13
N PRO A 302 3.51 -25.08 5.93
CA PRO A 302 4.59 -26.03 5.79
C PRO A 302 4.69 -26.47 4.32
N ALA A 303 5.91 -26.62 3.81
CA ALA A 303 6.09 -27.28 2.52
C ALA A 303 5.42 -28.66 2.61
N GLN A 304 4.52 -28.96 1.67
CA GLN A 304 3.98 -30.30 1.49
C GLN A 304 5.06 -31.25 0.98
#